data_AF-A0A3R6ZKI9-F1
#
_entry.id   AF-A0A3R6ZKI9-F1
#
_cell.length_a   1.000
_cell.length_b   1.000
_cell.length_c   1.000
_cell.angle_alpha   90.00
_cell.angle_beta   90.00
_cell.angle_gamma   90.00
#
_symmetry.space_group_name_H-M   'P 1'
#
loop_
_entity.id
_entity.type
_entity.pdbx_description
1 polymer ?
#
loop_
_entity_poly.entity_id
_entity_poly.type
_entity_poly.pdbx_seq_one_letter_code
_entity_poly.pdbx_strand_id
1 'polypeptide(L)'
;HEITHGFDNDGRDFDGDGNLNPWWTAAATKMFDEKAKCFIEQYGSMDVKSEFTGDLLGKLDGKLTLVETIADNGGLNTAYRAYRDYVNAVAEATKYTKEAGEKMFWIRYGQSWCEKNSDEYLQILLADEHPPGRYRLIGAVKTTIGELLSSYYLKKVWTADTAARADSLVLMLKAAYKTGLDSAGCLDDTTPANAKTKLSKPTHLLGGHTKIE
;
A
#
# COMPACT_ATOMS: atom_id res chain seq x y z
N HIS A 1 9.97 -11.32 -4.01
CA HIS A 1 9.34 -12.35 -3.21
C HIS A 1 10.24 -12.70 -2.06
N GLU A 2 11.26 -13.54 -2.26
CA GLU A 2 12.18 -14.01 -1.21
C GLU A 2 12.79 -12.92 -0.31
N ILE A 3 13.29 -11.82 -0.88
CA ILE A 3 13.88 -10.74 -0.05
C ILE A 3 12.83 -10.15 0.90
N THR A 4 11.58 -10.04 0.45
CA THR A 4 10.48 -9.51 1.26
C THR A 4 10.12 -10.47 2.40
N HIS A 5 10.35 -11.79 2.25
CA HIS A 5 10.06 -12.74 3.33
C HIS A 5 10.85 -12.45 4.60
N GLY A 6 12.08 -11.91 4.49
CA GLY A 6 12.84 -11.44 5.66
C GLY A 6 12.19 -10.26 6.41
N PHE A 7 11.10 -9.69 5.89
CA PHE A 7 10.40 -8.53 6.45
C PHE A 7 8.87 -8.67 6.43
N ASP A 8 8.33 -9.88 6.22
CA ASP A 8 6.90 -10.14 6.29
C ASP A 8 6.40 -10.23 7.74
N ASN A 9 5.18 -10.73 7.97
CA ASN A 9 4.62 -10.80 9.32
C ASN A 9 5.39 -11.73 10.28
N ASP A 10 6.17 -12.68 9.74
CA ASP A 10 6.93 -13.67 10.50
C ASP A 10 8.43 -13.36 10.42
N GLY A 11 8.97 -13.16 9.23
CA GLY A 11 10.40 -12.92 9.02
C GLY A 11 10.92 -11.65 9.70
N ARG A 12 10.07 -10.64 9.90
CA ARG A 12 10.44 -9.41 10.64
C ARG A 12 10.90 -9.68 12.08
N ASP A 13 10.52 -10.80 12.68
CA ASP A 13 10.89 -11.15 14.05
C ASP A 13 12.30 -11.75 14.13
N PHE A 14 12.94 -12.01 12.99
CA PHE A 14 14.31 -12.49 12.89
C PHE A 14 15.27 -11.37 12.52
N ASP A 15 16.44 -11.34 13.17
CA ASP A 15 17.51 -10.40 12.83
C ASP A 15 18.35 -10.88 11.63
N GLY A 16 19.36 -10.09 11.24
CA GLY A 16 20.19 -10.37 10.07
C GLY A 16 21.03 -11.66 10.15
N ASP A 17 21.15 -12.25 11.33
CA ASP A 17 21.83 -13.53 11.56
C ASP A 17 20.84 -14.70 11.65
N GLY A 18 19.53 -14.44 11.52
CA GLY A 18 18.47 -15.43 11.59
C GLY A 18 18.05 -15.81 13.01
N ASN A 19 18.38 -14.99 14.03
CA ASN A 19 17.93 -15.23 15.40
C ASN A 19 16.57 -14.59 15.64
N LEU A 20 15.69 -15.27 16.38
CA LEU A 20 14.42 -14.69 16.84
C LEU A 20 14.72 -13.57 17.84
N ASN A 21 14.64 -12.34 17.36
CA ASN A 21 15.06 -11.13 18.07
C ASN A 21 14.22 -9.96 17.55
N PRO A 22 13.09 -9.62 18.20
CA PRO A 22 12.21 -8.54 17.76
C PRO A 22 12.94 -7.19 17.78
N TRP A 23 13.54 -6.83 16.65
CA TRP A 23 14.47 -5.70 16.52
C TRP A 23 13.78 -4.39 16.12
N TRP A 24 12.46 -4.42 15.96
CA TRP A 24 11.64 -3.25 15.63
C TRP A 24 11.16 -2.54 16.89
N THR A 25 11.02 -1.21 16.80
CA THR A 25 10.35 -0.44 17.86
C THR A 25 8.86 -0.78 17.91
N ALA A 26 8.25 -0.68 19.08
CA ALA A 26 6.81 -0.92 19.25
C ALA A 26 5.94 -0.05 18.31
N ALA A 27 6.38 1.17 18.01
CA ALA A 27 5.70 2.06 17.07
C ALA A 27 5.73 1.51 15.63
N ALA A 28 6.89 0.99 15.19
CA ALA A 28 7.04 0.39 13.87
C ALA A 28 6.23 -0.91 13.75
N THR A 29 6.27 -1.78 14.76
CA THR A 29 5.46 -3.01 14.81
C THR A 29 3.98 -2.69 14.70
N LYS A 30 3.48 -1.73 15.49
CA LYS A 30 2.08 -1.31 15.43
C LYS A 30 1.70 -0.79 14.04
N MET A 31 2.54 0.05 13.44
CA MET A 31 2.27 0.59 12.10
C MET A 31 2.27 -0.52 11.03
N PHE A 32 3.17 -1.49 11.15
CA PHE A 32 3.18 -2.65 10.26
C PHE A 32 1.89 -3.45 10.39
N ASP A 33 1.48 -3.79 11.62
CA ASP A 33 0.26 -4.56 11.85
C ASP A 33 -0.98 -3.82 11.33
N GLU A 34 -1.01 -2.49 11.45
CA GLU A 34 -2.06 -1.66 10.86
C GLU A 34 -2.07 -1.71 9.33
N LYS A 35 -0.90 -1.67 8.68
CA LYS A 35 -0.80 -1.79 7.22
C LYS A 35 -1.10 -3.20 6.72
N ALA A 36 -0.68 -4.23 7.45
CA ALA A 36 -0.93 -5.63 7.12
C ALA A 36 -2.42 -5.95 7.06
N LYS A 37 -3.25 -5.29 7.90
CA LYS A 37 -4.72 -5.40 7.83
C LYS A 37 -5.29 -5.08 6.46
N CYS A 38 -4.70 -4.15 5.71
CA CYS A 38 -5.16 -3.84 4.36
C CYS A 38 -5.03 -5.06 3.43
N PHE A 39 -3.96 -5.85 3.56
CA PHE A 39 -3.80 -7.09 2.79
C PHE A 39 -4.77 -8.17 3.25
N ILE A 40 -4.94 -8.33 4.58
CA ILE A 40 -5.91 -9.27 5.15
C ILE A 40 -7.32 -8.99 4.59
N GLU A 41 -7.74 -7.73 4.62
CA GLU A 41 -9.06 -7.32 4.11
C GLU A 41 -9.16 -7.47 2.59
N GLN A 42 -8.12 -7.06 1.86
CA GLN A 42 -8.09 -7.14 0.40
C GLN A 42 -8.21 -8.59 -0.08
N TYR A 43 -7.32 -9.48 0.36
CA TYR A 43 -7.31 -10.87 -0.07
C TYR A 43 -8.48 -11.64 0.54
N GLY A 44 -8.80 -11.38 1.81
CA GLY A 44 -9.97 -11.93 2.49
C GLY A 44 -11.32 -11.49 1.91
N SER A 45 -11.35 -10.58 0.93
CA SER A 45 -12.56 -10.19 0.18
C SER A 45 -12.75 -10.96 -1.14
N MET A 46 -11.77 -11.77 -1.56
CA MET A 46 -11.78 -12.40 -2.87
C MET A 46 -12.47 -13.77 -2.84
N ASP A 47 -13.49 -13.90 -3.68
CA ASP A 47 -14.19 -15.17 -3.91
C ASP A 47 -13.39 -16.07 -4.84
N VAL A 48 -13.18 -17.32 -4.41
CA VAL A 48 -12.64 -18.39 -5.23
C VAL A 48 -13.76 -19.10 -5.96
N LYS A 49 -13.75 -19.02 -7.30
CA LYS A 49 -14.76 -19.62 -8.17
C LYS A 49 -14.15 -20.66 -9.09
N SER A 50 -14.93 -21.69 -9.43
CA SER A 50 -14.60 -22.68 -10.44
C SER A 50 -14.16 -22.01 -11.73
N GLU A 51 -13.06 -22.47 -12.30
CA GLU A 51 -12.55 -21.98 -13.58
C GLU A 51 -13.27 -22.62 -14.79
N PHE A 52 -14.18 -23.56 -14.54
CA PHE A 52 -14.99 -24.23 -15.56
C PHE A 52 -16.44 -23.78 -15.53
N THR A 53 -17.06 -23.73 -14.34
CA THR A 53 -18.49 -23.43 -14.19
C THR A 53 -18.75 -22.00 -13.70
N GLY A 54 -17.77 -21.39 -13.02
CA GLY A 54 -17.93 -20.10 -12.35
C GLY A 54 -18.62 -20.19 -10.98
N ASP A 55 -18.93 -21.39 -10.49
CA ASP A 55 -19.55 -21.60 -9.19
C ASP A 55 -18.63 -21.15 -8.05
N LEU A 56 -19.21 -20.62 -6.97
CA LEU A 56 -18.46 -20.24 -5.78
C LEU A 56 -17.96 -21.50 -5.05
N LEU A 57 -16.64 -21.62 -4.91
CA LEU A 57 -15.99 -22.71 -4.17
C LEU A 57 -15.63 -22.28 -2.74
N GLY A 58 -15.34 -21.00 -2.53
CA GLY A 58 -15.03 -20.46 -1.22
C GLY A 58 -14.48 -19.05 -1.29
N LYS A 59 -13.81 -18.62 -0.22
CA LYS A 59 -13.21 -17.29 -0.10
C LYS A 59 -11.80 -17.44 0.44
N LEU A 60 -10.86 -16.66 -0.07
CA LEU A 60 -9.50 -16.67 0.48
C LEU A 60 -9.52 -16.25 1.96
N ASP A 61 -8.67 -16.88 2.76
CA ASP A 61 -8.37 -16.41 4.10
C ASP A 61 -7.20 -15.41 4.04
N GLY A 62 -7.52 -14.13 4.21
CA GLY A 62 -6.53 -13.06 4.15
C GLY A 62 -5.52 -13.08 5.30
N LYS A 63 -5.82 -13.75 6.42
CA LYS A 63 -4.84 -13.94 7.51
C LYS A 63 -3.89 -15.08 7.18
N LEU A 64 -4.43 -16.20 6.69
CA LEU A 64 -3.64 -17.36 6.28
C LEU A 64 -2.63 -16.98 5.19
N THR A 65 -3.09 -16.23 4.20
CA THR A 65 -2.28 -15.87 3.02
C THR A 65 -1.40 -14.64 3.22
N LEU A 66 -1.34 -14.09 4.44
CA LEU A 66 -0.72 -12.79 4.68
C LEU A 66 0.78 -12.77 4.35
N VAL A 67 1.50 -13.83 4.73
CA VAL A 67 2.95 -13.94 4.56
C VAL A 67 3.33 -13.86 3.09
N GLU A 68 2.66 -14.66 2.26
CA GLU A 68 2.83 -14.72 0.82
C GLU A 68 2.37 -13.45 0.11
N THR A 69 1.25 -12.89 0.54
CA THR A 69 0.68 -11.70 -0.10
C THR A 69 1.51 -10.44 0.20
N ILE A 70 2.08 -10.31 1.40
CA ILE A 70 3.09 -9.27 1.68
C ILE A 70 4.30 -9.46 0.75
N ALA A 71 4.80 -10.69 0.63
CA ALA A 71 5.97 -10.99 -0.17
C ALA A 71 5.78 -10.72 -1.67
N ASP A 72 4.62 -11.06 -2.23
CA ASP A 72 4.22 -10.77 -3.61
C ASP A 72 4.19 -9.25 -3.86
N ASN A 73 3.47 -8.52 -3.00
CA ASN A 73 3.26 -7.08 -3.15
C ASN A 73 4.57 -6.31 -3.01
N GLY A 74 5.35 -6.61 -1.96
CA GLY A 74 6.65 -5.99 -1.75
C GLY A 74 7.66 -6.35 -2.85
N GLY A 75 7.65 -7.61 -3.29
CA GLY A 75 8.53 -8.09 -4.36
C GLY A 75 8.26 -7.43 -5.70
N LEU A 76 6.99 -7.39 -6.12
CA LEU A 76 6.56 -6.75 -7.36
C LEU A 76 6.89 -5.25 -7.36
N ASN A 77 6.58 -4.55 -6.28
CA ASN A 77 6.83 -3.12 -6.15
C ASN A 77 8.33 -2.80 -6.25
N THR A 78 9.15 -3.55 -5.52
CA THR A 78 10.62 -3.40 -5.54
C THR A 78 11.19 -3.70 -6.92
N ALA A 79 10.75 -4.80 -7.55
CA ALA A 79 11.19 -5.19 -8.89
C ALA A 79 10.82 -4.14 -9.95
N TYR A 80 9.63 -3.56 -9.88
CA TYR A 80 9.20 -2.52 -10.81
C TYR A 80 10.00 -1.22 -10.63
N ARG A 81 10.27 -0.80 -9.39
CA ARG A 81 11.14 0.36 -9.12
C ARG A 81 12.53 0.14 -9.70
N ALA A 82 13.15 -1.01 -9.39
CA ALA A 82 14.47 -1.36 -9.90
C ALA A 82 14.51 -1.38 -11.43
N TYR A 83 13.47 -1.94 -12.08
CA TYR A 83 13.35 -1.91 -13.54
C TYR A 83 13.30 -0.49 -14.10
N ARG A 84 12.50 0.40 -13.50
CA ARG A 84 12.41 1.79 -13.94
C ARG A 84 13.72 2.55 -13.76
N ASP A 85 14.40 2.36 -12.63
CA ASP A 85 15.68 3.00 -12.37
C ASP A 85 16.74 2.53 -13.38
N TYR A 86 16.80 1.23 -13.66
CA TYR A 86 17.67 0.66 -14.69
C TYR A 86 17.40 1.25 -16.08
N VAL A 87 16.13 1.26 -16.53
CA VAL A 87 15.75 1.81 -17.85
C VAL A 87 15.98 3.31 -17.95
N ASN A 88 15.87 4.06 -16.85
CA ASN A 88 16.16 5.50 -16.83
C ASN A 88 17.66 5.80 -16.84
N ALA A 89 18.48 4.98 -16.18
CA ALA A 89 19.92 5.16 -16.09
C ALA A 89 20.64 4.75 -17.37
N VAL A 90 20.11 3.77 -18.10
CA VAL A 90 20.72 3.22 -19.31
C VAL A 90 19.83 3.54 -20.51
N ALA A 91 20.18 4.58 -21.27
CA ALA A 91 19.38 5.06 -22.40
C ALA A 91 19.09 3.98 -23.48
N GLU A 92 19.92 2.92 -23.55
CA GLU A 92 19.78 1.78 -24.47
C GLU A 92 19.45 0.46 -23.77
N ALA A 93 19.03 0.47 -22.49
CA ALA A 93 18.85 -0.75 -21.70
C ALA A 93 17.91 -1.80 -22.33
N THR A 94 17.02 -1.36 -23.22
CA THR A 94 16.10 -2.24 -23.92
C THR A 94 15.99 -1.86 -25.38
N LYS A 95 15.78 -2.86 -26.24
CA LYS A 95 15.40 -2.69 -27.65
C LYS A 95 14.01 -2.05 -27.85
N TYR A 96 13.29 -1.77 -26.77
CA TYR A 96 11.94 -1.23 -26.76
C TYR A 96 11.95 0.23 -26.31
N THR A 97 10.93 0.99 -26.70
CA THR A 97 10.70 2.31 -26.11
C THR A 97 10.42 2.18 -24.61
N LYS A 98 10.65 3.24 -23.83
CA LYS A 98 10.35 3.25 -22.40
C LYS A 98 8.91 2.82 -22.09
N GLU A 99 7.95 3.33 -22.86
CA GLU A 99 6.53 2.96 -22.70
C GLU A 99 6.28 1.48 -23.00
N ALA A 100 6.86 0.96 -24.10
CA ALA A 100 6.73 -0.46 -24.44
C ALA A 100 7.41 -1.35 -23.39
N GLY A 101 8.58 -0.95 -22.88
CA GLY A 101 9.27 -1.65 -21.80
C GLY A 101 8.45 -1.71 -20.51
N GLU A 102 7.87 -0.58 -20.08
CA GLU A 102 6.99 -0.53 -18.91
C GLU A 102 5.79 -1.47 -19.08
N LYS A 103 5.16 -1.54 -20.27
CA LYS A 103 4.07 -2.50 -20.55
C LYS A 103 4.56 -3.95 -20.54
N MET A 104 5.74 -4.22 -21.12
CA MET A 104 6.31 -5.57 -21.19
C MET A 104 6.64 -6.14 -19.81
N PHE A 105 7.07 -5.30 -18.85
CA PHE A 105 7.25 -5.74 -17.47
C PHE A 105 5.94 -6.32 -16.90
N TRP A 106 4.84 -5.59 -17.04
CA TRP A 106 3.53 -6.00 -16.52
C TRP A 106 2.97 -7.23 -17.23
N ILE A 107 3.13 -7.31 -18.55
CA ILE A 107 2.75 -8.49 -19.32
C ILE A 107 3.55 -9.71 -18.85
N ARG A 108 4.87 -9.57 -18.71
CA ARG A 108 5.73 -10.68 -18.26
C ARG A 108 5.39 -11.13 -16.85
N TYR A 109 5.09 -10.20 -15.95
CA TYR A 109 4.61 -10.51 -14.60
C TYR A 109 3.28 -11.28 -14.65
N GLY A 110 2.31 -10.80 -15.41
CA GLY A 110 1.02 -11.49 -15.62
C GLY A 110 1.19 -12.91 -16.15
N GLN A 111 2.08 -13.11 -17.12
CA GLN A 111 2.39 -14.42 -17.69
C GLN A 111 3.02 -15.41 -16.70
N SER A 112 3.72 -14.94 -15.66
CA SER A 112 4.27 -15.83 -14.62
C SER A 112 3.18 -16.50 -13.78
N TRP A 113 1.97 -15.95 -13.76
CA TRP A 113 0.85 -16.45 -12.96
C TRP A 113 -0.23 -17.15 -13.81
N CYS A 114 0.07 -17.43 -15.07
CA CYS A 114 -0.84 -18.18 -15.93
C CYS A 114 -0.92 -19.63 -15.44
N GLU A 115 -2.07 -20.01 -14.91
CA GLU A 115 -2.40 -21.35 -14.48
C GLU A 115 -3.87 -21.67 -14.80
N LYS A 116 -4.21 -22.96 -14.72
CA LYS A 116 -5.60 -23.42 -14.77
C LYS A 116 -5.75 -24.60 -13.81
N ASN A 117 -6.75 -24.52 -12.94
CA ASN A 117 -6.91 -25.43 -11.80
C ASN A 117 -8.25 -26.17 -11.86
N SER A 118 -8.27 -27.42 -11.36
CA SER A 118 -9.53 -28.12 -11.09
C SER A 118 -10.21 -27.56 -9.84
N ASP A 119 -11.50 -27.82 -9.69
CA ASP A 119 -12.25 -27.36 -8.51
C ASP A 119 -11.72 -28.00 -7.23
N GLU A 120 -11.30 -29.27 -7.30
CA GLU A 120 -10.69 -29.98 -6.17
C GLU A 120 -9.37 -29.33 -5.74
N TYR A 121 -8.53 -28.94 -6.71
CA TYR A 121 -7.27 -28.28 -6.40
C TYR A 121 -7.48 -26.86 -5.86
N LEU A 122 -8.43 -26.11 -6.40
CA LEU A 122 -8.82 -24.80 -5.86
C LEU A 122 -9.32 -24.90 -4.41
N GLN A 123 -10.06 -25.97 -4.06
CA GLN A 123 -10.49 -26.20 -2.69
C GLN A 123 -9.31 -26.53 -1.74
N ILE A 124 -8.29 -27.24 -2.22
CA ILE A 124 -7.05 -27.46 -1.46
C ILE A 124 -6.35 -26.12 -1.20
N LEU A 125 -6.24 -25.27 -2.23
CA LEU A 125 -5.60 -23.96 -2.14
C LEU A 125 -6.32 -22.96 -1.21
N LEU A 126 -7.59 -23.20 -0.85
CA LEU A 126 -8.25 -22.40 0.18
C LEU A 126 -7.64 -22.59 1.58
N ALA A 127 -6.90 -23.68 1.80
CA ALA A 127 -6.17 -23.96 3.03
C ALA A 127 -4.64 -23.80 2.87
N ASP A 128 -4.17 -23.29 1.74
CA ASP A 128 -2.77 -22.99 1.47
C ASP A 128 -2.46 -21.52 1.79
N GLU A 129 -1.22 -21.24 2.21
CA GLU A 129 -0.73 -19.87 2.41
C GLU A 129 -0.51 -19.13 1.08
N HIS A 130 -0.35 -19.86 -0.02
CA HIS A 130 -0.22 -19.34 -1.38
C HIS A 130 -1.60 -19.27 -2.04
N PRO A 131 -2.15 -18.07 -2.29
CA PRO A 131 -3.36 -17.97 -3.09
C PRO A 131 -3.15 -18.55 -4.49
N PRO A 132 -4.21 -19.03 -5.19
CA PRO A 132 -4.10 -19.37 -6.60
C PRO A 132 -3.55 -18.18 -7.41
N GLY A 133 -2.75 -18.46 -8.44
CA GLY A 133 -1.94 -17.49 -9.19
C GLY A 133 -2.74 -16.29 -9.70
N ARG A 134 -3.99 -16.48 -10.14
CA ARG A 134 -4.88 -15.36 -10.55
C ARG A 134 -5.10 -14.32 -9.43
N TYR A 135 -5.20 -14.75 -8.17
CA TYR A 135 -5.42 -13.85 -7.04
C TYR A 135 -4.12 -13.19 -6.58
N ARG A 136 -2.98 -13.91 -6.67
CA ARG A 136 -1.65 -13.32 -6.50
C ARG A 136 -1.41 -12.19 -7.49
N LEU A 137 -1.70 -12.45 -8.77
CA LEU A 137 -1.65 -11.45 -9.84
C LEU A 137 -2.56 -10.25 -9.58
N ILE A 138 -3.87 -10.49 -9.42
CA ILE A 138 -4.86 -9.40 -9.28
C ILE A 138 -4.59 -8.58 -8.02
N GLY A 139 -4.30 -9.25 -6.90
CA GLY A 139 -4.01 -8.59 -5.64
C GLY A 139 -2.79 -7.68 -5.73
N ALA A 140 -1.66 -8.23 -6.18
CA ALA A 140 -0.39 -7.51 -6.25
C ALA A 140 -0.43 -6.35 -7.27
N VAL A 141 -1.05 -6.58 -8.43
CA VAL A 141 -1.21 -5.54 -9.47
C VAL A 141 -2.13 -4.43 -9.00
N LYS A 142 -3.26 -4.74 -8.36
CA LYS A 142 -4.20 -3.72 -7.86
C LYS A 142 -3.51 -2.79 -6.85
N THR A 143 -2.73 -3.34 -5.93
CA THR A 143 -1.96 -2.56 -4.96
C THR A 143 -0.89 -1.71 -5.66
N THR A 144 -0.07 -2.33 -6.51
CA THR A 144 1.09 -1.65 -7.12
C THR A 144 0.67 -0.60 -8.14
N ILE A 145 -0.33 -0.88 -8.99
CA ILE A 145 -0.88 0.12 -9.91
C ILE A 145 -1.56 1.25 -9.14
N GLY A 146 -2.25 0.96 -8.03
CA GLY A 146 -2.80 2.00 -7.15
C GLY A 146 -1.72 2.97 -6.66
N GLU A 147 -0.57 2.46 -6.23
CA GLU A 147 0.58 3.28 -5.84
C GLU A 147 1.18 4.07 -7.02
N LEU A 148 1.29 3.45 -8.20
CA LEU A 148 1.82 4.11 -9.39
C LEU A 148 0.92 5.23 -9.90
N LEU A 149 -0.39 4.99 -9.94
CA LEU A 149 -1.39 5.99 -10.30
C LEU A 149 -1.38 7.12 -9.28
N SER A 150 -1.31 6.81 -7.98
CA SER A 150 -1.21 7.82 -6.93
C SER A 150 0.06 8.66 -7.08
N SER A 151 1.20 8.02 -7.34
CA SER A 151 2.50 8.69 -7.55
C SER A 151 2.51 9.55 -8.81
N TYR A 152 1.93 9.05 -9.92
CA TYR A 152 1.78 9.81 -11.16
C TYR A 152 0.84 11.00 -10.98
N TYR A 153 -0.31 10.77 -10.35
CA TYR A 153 -1.28 11.81 -10.03
C TYR A 153 -0.63 12.91 -9.20
N LEU A 154 0.04 12.57 -8.09
CA LEU A 154 0.79 13.54 -7.29
C LEU A 154 1.83 14.29 -8.12
N LYS A 155 2.64 13.62 -8.95
CA LYS A 155 3.60 14.32 -9.83
C LYS A 155 2.95 15.26 -10.84
N LYS A 156 1.73 14.98 -11.29
CA LYS A 156 1.03 15.77 -12.30
C LYS A 156 0.19 16.90 -11.71
N VAL A 157 -0.44 16.68 -10.57
CA VAL A 157 -1.39 17.62 -9.98
C VAL A 157 -0.86 18.31 -8.73
N TRP A 158 0.07 17.68 -8.01
CA TRP A 158 0.66 18.21 -6.78
C TRP A 158 1.93 19.00 -7.08
N THR A 159 1.76 20.10 -7.83
CA THR A 159 2.83 21.07 -8.08
C THR A 159 3.12 21.91 -6.84
N ALA A 160 4.21 22.69 -6.85
CA ALA A 160 4.50 23.66 -5.78
C ALA A 160 3.33 24.63 -5.56
N ASP A 161 2.68 25.08 -6.64
CA ASP A 161 1.52 25.98 -6.57
C ASP A 161 0.31 25.30 -5.93
N THR A 162 0.02 24.04 -6.31
CA THR A 162 -1.06 23.26 -5.68
C THR A 162 -0.80 23.04 -4.20
N ALA A 163 0.43 22.71 -3.83
CA ALA A 163 0.83 22.53 -2.43
C ALA A 163 0.68 23.83 -1.63
N ALA A 164 1.17 24.96 -2.15
CA ALA A 164 1.04 26.28 -1.52
C ALA A 164 -0.43 26.69 -1.35
N ARG A 165 -1.26 26.41 -2.36
CA ARG A 165 -2.70 26.68 -2.30
C ARG A 165 -3.40 25.80 -1.26
N ALA A 166 -3.03 24.53 -1.16
CA ALA A 166 -3.60 23.61 -0.17
C ALA A 166 -3.19 24.02 1.26
N ASP A 167 -1.92 24.37 1.49
CA ASP A 167 -1.44 24.90 2.76
C ASP A 167 -2.17 26.20 3.14
N SER A 168 -2.37 27.11 2.18
CA SER A 168 -3.13 28.35 2.38
C SER A 168 -4.59 28.09 2.79
N LEU A 169 -5.26 27.11 2.17
CA LEU A 169 -6.62 26.71 2.55
C LEU A 169 -6.68 26.15 3.98
N VAL A 170 -5.69 25.34 4.39
CA VAL A 170 -5.62 24.84 5.78
C VAL A 170 -5.43 25.99 6.77
N LEU A 171 -4.56 26.95 6.46
CA LEU A 171 -4.35 28.13 7.29
C LEU A 171 -5.63 28.98 7.40
N MET A 172 -6.33 29.19 6.29
CA MET A 172 -7.62 29.89 6.27
C MET A 172 -8.68 29.17 7.11
N LEU A 173 -8.78 27.83 7.03
CA LEU A 173 -9.69 27.04 7.85
C LEU A 173 -9.35 27.14 9.34
N LYS A 174 -8.07 27.02 9.71
CA LYS A 174 -7.60 27.19 11.09
C LYS A 174 -7.91 28.60 11.61
N ALA A 175 -7.71 29.63 10.79
CA ALA A 175 -8.03 31.01 11.14
C ALA A 175 -9.54 31.21 11.34
N ALA A 176 -10.37 30.73 10.41
CA ALA A 176 -11.82 30.81 10.51
C ALA A 176 -12.37 30.09 11.75
N TYR A 177 -11.83 28.90 12.05
CA TYR A 177 -12.20 28.15 13.25
C TYR A 177 -11.82 28.91 14.53
N LYS A 178 -10.62 29.52 14.55
CA LYS A 178 -10.17 30.37 15.65
C LYS A 178 -11.08 31.58 15.86
N THR A 179 -11.45 32.29 14.78
CA THR A 179 -12.43 33.39 14.83
C THR A 179 -13.77 32.92 15.38
N GLY A 180 -14.24 31.74 14.96
CA GLY A 180 -15.44 31.12 15.50
C GLY A 180 -15.37 30.93 17.02
N LEU A 181 -14.26 30.36 17.51
CA LEU A 181 -14.01 30.20 18.95
C LEU A 181 -13.94 31.55 19.70
N ASP A 182 -13.35 32.57 19.09
CA ASP A 182 -13.25 33.92 19.67
C ASP A 182 -14.63 34.60 19.78
N SER A 183 -15.54 34.31 18.85
CA SER A 183 -16.89 34.89 18.80
C SER A 183 -17.96 34.07 19.54
N ALA A 184 -17.60 32.90 20.07
CA ALA A 184 -18.53 31.98 20.71
C ALA A 184 -18.87 32.42 22.15
N GLY A 185 -19.80 33.36 22.30
CA GLY A 185 -20.22 33.91 23.60
C GLY A 185 -20.95 32.94 24.55
N CYS A 186 -21.10 31.67 24.18
CA CYS A 186 -21.71 30.62 25.00
C CYS A 186 -20.69 29.72 25.73
N LEU A 187 -19.39 29.95 25.55
CA LEU A 187 -18.32 29.18 26.18
C LEU A 187 -17.71 29.96 27.35
N ASP A 188 -17.39 29.26 28.45
CA ASP A 188 -16.60 29.85 29.55
C ASP A 188 -15.19 30.25 29.07
N ASP A 189 -14.53 31.21 29.72
CA ASP A 189 -13.25 31.78 29.27
C ASP A 189 -12.11 30.74 29.10
N THR A 190 -12.18 29.62 29.84
CA THR A 190 -11.21 28.52 29.81
C THR A 190 -11.37 27.62 28.58
N THR A 191 -12.58 27.42 28.11
CA THR A 191 -12.90 26.47 27.04
C THR A 191 -12.32 26.90 25.66
N PRO A 192 -12.46 28.16 25.19
CA PRO A 192 -11.82 28.65 23.97
C PRO A 192 -10.29 28.57 24.01
N ALA A 193 -9.66 28.80 25.17
CA ALA A 193 -8.21 28.72 25.31
C ALA A 193 -7.68 27.28 25.11
N ASN A 194 -8.38 26.30 25.70
CA ASN A 194 -8.07 24.88 25.51
C ASN A 194 -8.32 24.42 24.06
N ALA A 195 -9.41 24.88 23.44
CA ALA A 195 -9.74 24.57 22.06
C ALA A 195 -8.69 25.12 21.07
N LYS A 196 -8.20 26.35 21.27
CA LYS A 196 -7.10 26.93 20.47
C LYS A 196 -5.79 26.17 20.63
N THR A 197 -5.47 25.76 21.86
CA THR A 197 -4.30 24.92 22.15
C THR A 197 -4.41 23.55 21.47
N LYS A 198 -5.61 22.98 21.39
CA LYS A 198 -5.86 21.75 20.63
C LYS A 198 -5.72 21.98 19.12
N LEU A 199 -6.18 23.12 18.61
CA LEU A 199 -6.13 23.48 17.19
C LEU A 199 -4.70 23.71 16.65
N SER A 200 -3.74 24.04 17.52
CA SER A 200 -2.33 24.20 17.12
C SER A 200 -1.54 22.89 17.01
N LYS A 201 -2.08 21.79 17.54
CA LYS A 201 -1.42 20.47 17.58
C LYS A 201 -1.63 19.55 16.35
N PRO A 202 -2.63 19.70 15.48
CA PRO A 202 -2.80 18.80 14.34
C PRO A 202 -1.75 19.09 13.26
N THR A 203 -1.00 18.05 12.92
CA THR A 203 -0.19 17.96 11.69
C THR A 203 -1.12 17.64 10.52
N HIS A 204 -1.07 18.43 9.44
CA HIS A 204 -1.84 18.16 8.24
C HIS A 204 -0.94 17.51 7.18
N LEU A 205 -1.28 16.28 6.81
CA LEU A 205 -0.54 15.49 5.82
C LEU A 205 -1.23 15.67 4.46
N LEU A 206 -0.86 16.72 3.74
CA LEU A 206 -1.33 16.98 2.37
C LEU A 206 -0.22 16.64 1.37
N GLY A 207 -0.53 15.85 0.33
CA GLY A 207 0.38 15.60 -0.79
C GLY A 207 1.19 14.30 -0.78
N GLY A 208 0.84 13.32 0.05
CA GLY A 208 1.57 12.05 0.17
C GLY A 208 2.71 12.11 1.20
N HIS A 209 3.52 11.05 1.28
CA HIS A 209 4.47 10.77 2.38
C HIS A 209 5.72 11.69 2.46
N THR A 210 5.65 12.94 2.01
CA THR A 210 6.72 13.93 2.19
C THR A 210 6.21 15.17 2.90
N LYS A 211 5.89 15.00 4.18
CA LYS A 211 6.16 15.95 5.29
C LYS A 211 6.24 15.11 6.56
N ILE A 212 7.36 14.40 6.74
CA ILE A 212 7.85 14.05 8.06
C ILE A 212 9.00 15.03 8.28
N GLU A 213 8.71 16.13 8.98
CA GLU A 213 9.73 16.95 9.63
C GLU A 213 10.34 16.17 10.80
#